data_AF-A0A1E5A354-F1
#
_entry.id   AF-A0A1E5A354-F1
#
_cell.length_a   1.000
_cell.length_b   1.000
_cell.length_c   1.000
_cell.angle_alpha   90.00
_cell.angle_beta   90.00
_cell.angle_gamma   90.00
#
_symmetry.space_group_name_H-M   'P 1'
#
loop_
_entity.id
_entity.type
_entity.pdbx_description
1 polymer ?
#
loop_
_entity_poly.entity_id
_entity_poly.type
_entity_poly.pdbx_seq_one_letter_code
_entity_poly.pdbx_strand_id
1 'polypeptide(L)'
;MYRITVLGLLALCCCLTTNVARSQSTLSVGTIERPPFVMRDNGGALTGFSVEMWDEIARRIGVDYEWQVHDQFSLMIDEAIAGKTDIAVANISITSKRESVADFSQPIFESGMAIAVRKGGGTSYLGLIWESGILLFLLGALLLLFVISNLIWFFERGVEDSRHDYFRDDYIGGVWDAFWWAFVIMTMGGFEKEVPHKIINRVLAMFWIITSLFFISTLTAKITTALTVAELKSGIETYKDLAGKSVAVTEGSSHQSFLESNDIRPLVFTTLDDLYVALESQKVDAIVADFPILSYHASGSGRHWMMLTGEVFNQENYGILMAEGSPHAESIDQAILKMREEGFYRNLYQTYFGDSR
;
A
#
# COMPACT_ATOMS: atom_id res chain seq x y z
N MET A 1 53.28 -64.57 -69.19
CA MET A 1 51.95 -65.07 -68.78
C MET A 1 51.50 -64.26 -67.57
N TYR A 2 50.26 -63.78 -67.62
CA TYR A 2 49.71 -62.64 -66.86
C TYR A 2 49.45 -62.97 -65.37
N ARG A 3 49.67 -61.96 -64.52
CA ARG A 3 49.22 -61.86 -63.12
C ARG A 3 47.69 -61.75 -63.07
N ILE A 4 47.03 -62.46 -62.14
CA ILE A 4 45.71 -62.06 -61.61
C ILE A 4 45.66 -62.30 -60.09
N THR A 5 45.37 -61.21 -59.40
CA THR A 5 45.13 -60.97 -57.97
C THR A 5 43.71 -61.38 -57.59
N VAL A 6 43.47 -62.00 -56.42
CA VAL A 6 42.18 -61.89 -55.70
C VAL A 6 42.43 -61.83 -54.19
N LEU A 7 42.10 -60.66 -53.64
CA LEU A 7 41.98 -60.31 -52.22
C LEU A 7 40.79 -61.03 -51.58
N GLY A 8 40.94 -61.50 -50.34
CA GLY A 8 39.85 -62.07 -49.53
C GLY A 8 39.87 -61.58 -48.08
N LEU A 9 38.99 -60.61 -47.78
CA LEU A 9 38.36 -60.22 -46.52
C LEU A 9 39.16 -60.26 -45.19
N LEU A 10 39.57 -59.07 -44.73
CA LEU A 10 39.66 -58.71 -43.31
C LEU A 10 38.26 -58.23 -42.84
N ALA A 11 37.63 -58.96 -41.91
CA ALA A 11 36.44 -58.51 -41.20
C ALA A 11 36.86 -57.56 -40.06
N LEU A 12 36.73 -56.26 -40.29
CA LEU A 12 36.94 -55.22 -39.29
C LEU A 12 35.68 -55.10 -38.42
N CYS A 13 35.78 -55.58 -37.18
CA CYS A 13 34.74 -55.44 -36.16
C CYS A 13 34.70 -53.97 -35.71
N CYS A 14 33.75 -53.20 -36.24
CA CYS A 14 33.53 -51.80 -35.87
C CYS A 14 32.56 -51.76 -34.68
N CYS A 15 33.09 -51.51 -33.47
CA CYS A 15 32.29 -51.18 -32.30
C CYS A 15 31.54 -49.87 -32.55
N LEU A 16 30.24 -49.96 -32.83
CA LEU A 16 29.33 -48.82 -32.73
C LEU A 16 29.06 -48.56 -31.25
N THR A 17 29.78 -47.60 -30.66
CA THR A 17 29.29 -46.91 -29.47
C THR A 17 28.18 -45.96 -29.91
N THR A 18 26.93 -46.38 -29.75
CA THR A 18 25.79 -45.47 -29.85
C THR A 18 25.85 -44.50 -28.67
N ASN A 19 26.35 -43.28 -28.92
CA ASN A 19 26.05 -42.15 -28.06
C ASN A 19 24.53 -41.95 -28.11
N VAL A 20 23.84 -42.40 -27.06
CA VAL A 20 22.47 -41.96 -26.78
C VAL A 20 22.60 -40.50 -26.39
N ALA A 21 22.43 -39.60 -27.36
CA ALA A 21 22.16 -38.20 -27.09
C ALA A 21 20.89 -38.17 -26.23
N ARG A 22 21.04 -37.82 -24.95
CA ARG A 22 19.93 -37.57 -24.05
C ARG A 22 19.18 -36.39 -24.66
N SER A 23 18.04 -36.65 -25.30
CA SER A 23 17.12 -35.59 -25.69
C SER A 23 16.65 -34.94 -24.40
N GLN A 24 17.32 -33.85 -24.02
CA GLN A 24 16.91 -33.06 -22.88
C GLN A 24 15.67 -32.31 -23.32
N SER A 25 14.50 -32.73 -22.86
CA SER A 25 13.25 -32.03 -23.13
C SER A 25 13.34 -30.66 -22.46
N THR A 26 13.22 -29.59 -23.27
CA THR A 26 13.12 -28.22 -22.79
C THR A 26 11.90 -28.09 -21.88
N LEU A 27 12.09 -27.59 -20.65
CA LEU A 27 11.01 -27.36 -19.70
C LEU A 27 10.19 -26.14 -20.07
N SER A 28 8.87 -26.26 -19.98
CA SER A 28 7.95 -25.13 -20.09
C SER A 28 7.78 -24.43 -18.74
N VAL A 29 8.05 -23.12 -18.71
CA VAL A 29 8.02 -22.34 -17.45
C VAL A 29 7.02 -21.21 -17.57
N GLY A 30 5.91 -21.36 -16.87
CA GLY A 30 4.80 -20.40 -16.82
C GLY A 30 5.16 -19.20 -15.95
N THR A 31 4.89 -18.01 -16.46
CA THR A 31 5.07 -16.77 -15.70
C THR A 31 4.04 -15.72 -16.10
N ILE A 32 3.96 -14.64 -15.32
CA ILE A 32 3.09 -13.48 -15.58
C ILE A 32 3.83 -12.20 -15.19
N GLU A 33 3.65 -11.13 -15.96
CA GLU A 33 4.28 -9.83 -15.67
C GLU A 33 3.70 -9.21 -14.39
N ARG A 34 4.54 -9.13 -13.36
CA ARG A 34 4.25 -8.57 -12.04
C ARG A 34 5.50 -7.91 -11.46
N PRO A 35 5.77 -6.65 -11.80
CA PRO A 35 6.91 -5.93 -11.25
C PRO A 35 6.84 -5.85 -9.71
N PRO A 36 7.96 -6.03 -8.99
CA PRO A 36 9.34 -6.22 -9.48
C PRO A 36 9.76 -7.70 -9.65
N PHE A 37 8.85 -8.66 -9.52
CA PHE A 37 9.15 -10.10 -9.60
C PHE A 37 9.41 -10.56 -11.03
N VAL A 38 8.55 -10.13 -11.95
CA VAL A 38 8.64 -10.44 -13.38
C VAL A 38 8.29 -9.17 -14.13
N MET A 39 9.22 -8.67 -14.92
CA MET A 39 9.07 -7.46 -15.71
C MET A 39 9.89 -7.59 -16.99
N ARG A 40 9.80 -6.58 -17.85
CA ARG A 40 10.64 -6.51 -19.05
C ARG A 40 11.71 -5.45 -18.91
N ASP A 41 12.90 -5.76 -19.39
CA ASP A 41 13.94 -4.76 -19.58
C ASP A 41 13.64 -3.85 -20.78
N ASN A 42 14.52 -2.88 -21.05
CA ASN A 42 14.37 -1.97 -22.19
C ASN A 42 14.42 -2.68 -23.56
N GLY A 43 14.96 -3.90 -23.62
CA GLY A 43 15.02 -4.74 -24.82
C GLY A 43 13.80 -5.66 -24.98
N GLY A 44 12.89 -5.68 -24.01
CA GLY A 44 11.71 -6.56 -23.99
C GLY A 44 11.98 -7.96 -23.44
N ALA A 45 13.21 -8.26 -22.98
CA ALA A 45 13.56 -9.52 -22.35
C ALA A 45 12.98 -9.58 -20.93
N LEU A 46 12.57 -10.78 -20.49
CA LEU A 46 12.09 -10.98 -19.13
C LEU A 46 13.24 -10.80 -18.14
N THR A 47 12.97 -10.08 -17.06
CA THR A 47 13.87 -9.82 -15.93
C THR A 47 13.03 -9.68 -14.66
N GLY A 48 13.67 -9.45 -13.52
CA GLY A 48 13.00 -9.40 -12.22
C GLY A 48 13.45 -10.51 -11.29
N PHE A 49 13.08 -10.37 -10.02
CA PHE A 49 13.52 -11.26 -8.96
C PHE A 49 13.19 -12.74 -9.22
N SER A 50 11.96 -13.04 -9.66
CA SER A 50 11.53 -14.42 -9.92
C SER A 50 12.18 -15.00 -11.17
N VAL A 51 12.42 -14.18 -12.20
CA VAL A 51 13.10 -14.59 -13.43
C VAL A 51 14.55 -14.96 -13.16
N GLU A 52 15.32 -14.04 -12.56
CA GLU A 52 16.75 -14.28 -12.27
C GLU A 52 16.97 -15.42 -11.26
N MET A 53 16.04 -15.58 -10.31
CA MET A 53 16.08 -16.72 -9.39
C MET A 53 15.88 -18.04 -10.14
N TRP A 54 14.92 -18.11 -11.05
CA TRP A 54 14.70 -19.30 -11.86
C TRP A 54 15.87 -19.58 -12.81
N ASP A 55 16.42 -18.56 -13.45
CA ASP A 55 17.57 -18.71 -14.35
C ASP A 55 18.76 -19.37 -13.62
N GLU A 56 19.02 -18.94 -12.38
CA GLU A 56 20.08 -19.51 -11.57
C GLU A 56 19.76 -20.94 -11.08
N ILE A 57 18.50 -21.23 -10.74
CA ILE A 57 18.05 -22.59 -10.40
C ILE A 57 18.23 -23.52 -11.59
N ALA A 58 17.71 -23.13 -12.77
CA ALA A 58 17.77 -23.90 -14.00
C ALA A 58 19.22 -24.22 -14.40
N ARG A 59 20.12 -23.22 -14.28
CA ARG A 59 21.56 -23.39 -14.51
C ARG A 59 22.20 -24.39 -13.56
N ARG A 60 21.78 -24.43 -12.29
CA ARG A 60 22.33 -25.35 -11.26
C ARG A 60 21.85 -26.78 -11.42
N ILE A 61 20.58 -26.97 -11.74
CA ILE A 61 20.00 -28.30 -11.99
C ILE A 61 20.27 -28.78 -13.43
N GLY A 62 20.82 -27.90 -14.26
CA GLY A 62 21.31 -28.20 -15.61
C GLY A 62 20.17 -28.51 -16.57
N VAL A 63 19.09 -27.75 -16.55
CA VAL A 63 17.92 -27.90 -17.45
C VAL A 63 17.80 -26.72 -18.41
N ASP A 64 17.42 -27.01 -19.65
CA ASP A 64 16.99 -26.00 -20.62
C ASP A 64 15.50 -25.72 -20.42
N TYR A 65 15.06 -24.47 -20.65
CA TYR A 65 13.67 -24.08 -20.45
C TYR A 65 13.23 -22.97 -21.42
N GLU A 66 11.91 -22.83 -21.58
CA GLU A 66 11.25 -21.80 -22.36
C GLU A 66 10.15 -21.11 -21.53
N TRP A 67 10.14 -19.78 -21.56
CA TRP A 67 9.13 -18.98 -20.86
C TRP A 67 7.78 -19.01 -21.60
N GLN A 68 6.71 -19.28 -20.85
CA GLN A 68 5.32 -19.13 -21.26
C GLN A 68 4.70 -17.97 -20.47
N VAL A 69 4.56 -16.81 -21.11
CA VAL A 69 3.99 -15.62 -20.47
C VAL A 69 2.47 -15.66 -20.59
N HIS A 70 1.78 -15.50 -19.46
CA HIS A 70 0.33 -15.53 -19.35
C HIS A 70 -0.24 -14.14 -19.05
N ASP A 71 -1.44 -13.86 -19.58
CA ASP A 71 -2.18 -12.63 -19.28
C ASP A 71 -3.02 -12.74 -17.99
N GLN A 72 -3.36 -13.97 -17.60
CA GLN A 72 -4.23 -14.26 -16.45
C GLN A 72 -3.49 -15.12 -15.42
N PHE A 73 -3.49 -14.65 -14.18
CA PHE A 73 -2.83 -15.33 -13.08
C PHE A 73 -3.50 -16.68 -12.74
N SER A 74 -4.83 -16.71 -12.73
CA SER A 74 -5.61 -17.94 -12.51
C SER A 74 -5.26 -19.02 -13.53
N LEU A 75 -5.24 -18.65 -14.82
CA LEU A 75 -4.90 -19.57 -15.91
C LEU A 75 -3.49 -20.16 -15.77
N MET A 76 -2.48 -19.32 -15.48
CA MET A 76 -1.11 -19.79 -15.26
C MET A 76 -1.01 -20.85 -14.15
N ILE A 77 -1.74 -20.64 -13.05
CA ILE A 77 -1.78 -21.59 -11.94
C ILE A 77 -2.47 -22.89 -12.37
N ASP A 78 -3.62 -22.80 -13.04
CA ASP A 78 -4.39 -23.96 -13.48
C ASP A 78 -3.60 -24.82 -14.50
N GLU A 79 -2.82 -24.20 -15.39
CA GLU A 79 -2.00 -24.92 -16.37
C GLU A 79 -0.82 -25.65 -15.73
N ALA A 80 -0.19 -25.06 -14.71
CA ALA A 80 0.85 -25.72 -13.93
C ALA A 80 0.31 -26.89 -13.11
N ILE A 81 -0.84 -26.72 -12.45
CA ILE A 81 -1.52 -27.81 -11.71
C ILE A 81 -1.88 -28.95 -12.66
N ALA A 82 -2.36 -28.63 -13.87
CA ALA A 82 -2.73 -29.62 -14.87
C ALA A 82 -1.54 -30.28 -15.58
N GLY A 83 -0.30 -29.87 -15.30
CA GLY A 83 0.90 -30.35 -15.98
C GLY A 83 0.96 -29.98 -17.46
N LYS A 84 0.21 -28.97 -17.90
CA LYS A 84 0.33 -28.39 -19.25
C LYS A 84 1.57 -27.51 -19.38
N THR A 85 1.93 -26.88 -18.28
CA THR A 85 3.19 -26.18 -18.08
C THR A 85 3.93 -26.90 -16.95
N ASP A 86 5.21 -27.21 -17.15
CA ASP A 86 5.95 -28.05 -16.22
C ASP A 86 6.11 -27.37 -14.85
N ILE A 87 6.33 -26.05 -14.85
CA ILE A 87 6.66 -25.25 -13.66
C ILE A 87 6.04 -23.86 -13.81
N ALA A 88 5.50 -23.28 -12.73
CA ALA A 88 5.11 -21.88 -12.68
C ALA A 88 5.96 -21.07 -11.70
N VAL A 89 6.48 -19.94 -12.18
CA VAL A 89 7.39 -19.04 -11.46
C VAL A 89 6.85 -17.61 -11.53
N ALA A 90 6.42 -17.10 -10.38
CA ALA A 90 6.02 -15.71 -10.15
C ALA A 90 5.96 -15.44 -8.62
N ASN A 91 5.21 -14.43 -8.17
CA ASN A 91 4.83 -14.23 -6.76
C ASN A 91 3.68 -15.18 -6.32
N ILE A 92 3.89 -16.49 -6.40
CA ILE A 92 2.83 -17.48 -6.14
C ILE A 92 2.80 -17.85 -4.65
N SER A 93 1.77 -17.39 -3.93
CA SER A 93 1.55 -17.76 -2.53
C SER A 93 1.34 -19.27 -2.35
N ILE A 94 2.12 -19.85 -1.43
CA ILE A 94 1.94 -21.20 -0.89
C ILE A 94 0.70 -21.14 0.00
N THR A 95 -0.32 -21.91 -0.35
CA THR A 95 -1.58 -21.98 0.43
C THR A 95 -2.00 -23.43 0.57
N SER A 96 -2.67 -23.76 1.68
CA SER A 96 -3.18 -25.13 1.88
C SER A 96 -4.10 -25.60 0.75
N LYS A 97 -4.87 -24.68 0.13
CA LYS A 97 -5.74 -25.00 -1.00
C LYS A 97 -4.93 -25.41 -2.25
N ARG A 98 -3.85 -24.71 -2.57
CA ARG A 98 -3.00 -25.04 -3.73
C ARG A 98 -2.15 -26.29 -3.46
N GLU A 99 -1.58 -26.40 -2.26
CA GLU A 99 -0.78 -27.57 -1.84
C GLU A 99 -1.58 -28.88 -1.90
N SER A 100 -2.90 -28.83 -1.71
CA SER A 100 -3.73 -30.03 -1.80
C SER A 100 -3.88 -30.63 -3.19
N VAL A 101 -3.43 -29.92 -4.24
CA VAL A 101 -3.58 -30.31 -5.65
C VAL A 101 -2.31 -30.09 -6.48
N ALA A 102 -1.22 -29.64 -5.87
CA ALA A 102 0.05 -29.34 -6.52
C ALA A 102 1.19 -29.26 -5.50
N ASP A 103 2.42 -29.41 -5.99
CA ASP A 103 3.63 -29.33 -5.17
C ASP A 103 4.24 -27.92 -5.23
N PHE A 104 4.84 -27.50 -4.12
CA PHE A 104 5.65 -26.29 -4.05
C PHE A 104 7.10 -26.60 -3.68
N SER A 105 8.00 -25.75 -4.17
CA SER A 105 9.37 -25.71 -3.66
C SER A 105 9.45 -25.20 -2.22
N GLN A 106 10.63 -25.28 -1.62
CA GLN A 106 10.99 -24.44 -0.48
C GLN A 106 10.60 -22.98 -0.74
N PRO A 107 10.16 -22.23 0.29
CA PRO A 107 9.82 -20.82 0.15
C PRO A 107 10.95 -20.04 -0.52
N ILE A 108 10.62 -19.23 -1.52
CA ILE A 108 11.58 -18.39 -2.27
C ILE A 108 11.46 -16.91 -1.92
N PHE A 109 10.41 -16.49 -1.22
CA PHE A 109 10.22 -15.10 -0.82
C PHE A 109 9.20 -15.03 0.32
N GLU A 110 9.43 -14.14 1.30
CA GLU A 110 8.48 -13.85 2.38
C GLU A 110 7.78 -12.52 2.09
N SER A 111 6.45 -12.54 2.07
CA SER A 111 5.62 -11.40 1.73
C SER A 111 4.48 -11.22 2.73
N GLY A 112 3.59 -10.28 2.42
CA GLY A 112 2.29 -10.15 3.03
C GLY A 112 1.38 -9.26 2.18
N MET A 113 0.11 -9.24 2.54
CA MET A 113 -0.89 -8.41 1.88
C MET A 113 -0.82 -6.98 2.37
N ALA A 114 -1.10 -6.03 1.48
CA ALA A 114 -1.27 -4.63 1.81
C ALA A 114 -2.53 -4.07 1.15
N ILE A 115 -3.02 -2.97 1.71
CA ILE A 115 -4.14 -2.21 1.15
C ILE A 115 -3.56 -0.99 0.45
N ALA A 116 -3.95 -0.79 -0.81
CA ALA A 116 -3.72 0.44 -1.53
C ALA A 116 -5.04 1.20 -1.73
N VAL A 117 -4.96 2.51 -1.53
CA VAL A 117 -6.06 3.47 -1.64
C VAL A 117 -5.64 4.64 -2.50
N ARG A 118 -6.60 5.34 -3.11
CA ARG A 118 -6.33 6.60 -3.80
C ARG A 118 -6.02 7.70 -2.78
N LYS A 119 -4.94 8.46 -3.00
CA LYS A 119 -4.63 9.67 -2.22
C LYS A 119 -5.75 10.69 -2.37
N GLY A 120 -6.19 11.26 -1.26
CA GLY A 120 -7.24 12.28 -1.22
C GLY A 120 -8.65 11.78 -1.58
N GLY A 121 -8.92 10.48 -1.47
CA GLY A 121 -10.28 9.93 -1.63
C GLY A 121 -11.05 9.86 -0.31
N GLY A 122 -12.16 10.60 -0.21
CA GLY A 122 -13.27 10.26 0.71
C GLY A 122 -13.30 10.88 2.11
N THR A 123 -12.43 11.83 2.46
CA THR A 123 -12.49 12.48 3.78
C THR A 123 -13.64 13.50 3.83
N SER A 124 -14.68 13.18 4.59
CA SER A 124 -15.75 14.13 4.91
C SER A 124 -15.18 15.24 5.77
N TYR A 125 -15.13 16.48 5.24
CA TYR A 125 -14.70 17.65 6.00
C TYR A 125 -15.49 17.84 7.30
N LEU A 126 -16.75 17.41 7.35
CA LEU A 126 -17.57 17.42 8.56
C LEU A 126 -17.08 16.42 9.61
N GLY A 127 -16.63 15.23 9.20
CA GLY A 127 -16.04 14.24 10.10
C GLY A 127 -14.73 14.75 10.72
N LEU A 128 -13.90 15.42 9.93
CA LEU A 128 -12.65 16.02 10.41
C LEU A 128 -12.88 17.08 11.50
N ILE A 129 -13.90 17.93 11.35
CA ILE A 129 -14.26 18.94 12.35
C ILE A 129 -14.71 18.29 13.66
N TRP A 130 -15.42 17.16 13.56
CA TRP A 130 -15.90 16.42 14.72
C TRP A 130 -14.75 15.74 15.47
N GLU A 131 -13.87 15.02 14.76
CA GLU A 131 -12.77 14.25 15.35
C GLU A 131 -11.63 15.14 15.89
N SER A 132 -11.32 16.25 15.23
CA SER A 132 -10.27 17.19 15.66
C SER A 132 -10.64 18.00 16.92
N GLY A 133 -11.87 17.85 17.40
CA GLY A 133 -12.41 18.60 18.54
C GLY A 133 -12.49 20.10 18.27
N ILE A 134 -12.50 20.53 17.00
CA ILE A 134 -12.65 21.95 16.63
C ILE A 134 -13.99 22.47 17.14
N LEU A 135 -15.07 21.69 17.03
CA LEU A 135 -16.37 22.10 17.55
C LEU A 135 -16.32 22.36 19.06
N LEU A 136 -15.73 21.44 19.83
CA LEU A 136 -15.59 21.60 21.28
C LEU A 136 -14.70 22.79 21.63
N PHE A 137 -13.63 23.03 20.86
CA PHE A 137 -12.75 24.17 21.04
C PHE A 137 -13.47 25.50 20.78
N LEU A 138 -14.31 25.58 19.73
CA LEU A 138 -15.16 26.74 19.45
C LEU A 138 -16.21 26.96 20.54
N LEU A 139 -16.85 25.90 21.03
CA LEU A 139 -17.79 25.98 22.16
C LEU A 139 -17.11 26.47 23.45
N GLY A 140 -15.90 25.97 23.73
CA GLY A 140 -15.09 26.44 24.85
C GLY A 140 -14.74 27.92 24.73
N ALA A 141 -14.42 28.40 23.53
CA ALA A 141 -14.17 29.81 23.28
C ALA A 141 -15.42 30.68 23.40
N LEU A 142 -16.59 30.20 22.96
CA LEU A 142 -17.86 30.89 23.18
C LEU A 142 -18.19 31.00 24.68
N LEU A 143 -17.92 29.96 25.46
CA LEU A 143 -18.09 29.99 26.91
C LEU A 143 -17.11 30.96 27.57
N LEU A 144 -15.85 30.97 27.14
CA LEU A 144 -14.84 31.86 27.68
C LEU A 144 -15.12 33.33 27.31
N LEU A 145 -15.58 33.57 26.08
CA LEU A 145 -16.13 34.86 25.64
C LEU A 145 -17.27 35.29 26.57
N PHE A 146 -18.25 34.42 26.80
CA PHE A 146 -19.36 34.73 27.70
C PHE A 146 -18.88 35.10 29.11
N VAL A 147 -17.91 34.36 29.67
CA VAL A 147 -17.34 34.65 31.00
C VAL A 147 -16.62 36.00 31.00
N ILE A 148 -15.75 36.30 30.03
CA ILE A 148 -15.02 37.56 30.00
C ILE A 148 -15.96 38.75 29.78
N SER A 149 -17.02 38.59 28.98
CA SER A 149 -18.04 39.62 28.78
C SER A 149 -18.80 39.96 30.06
N ASN A 150 -19.16 38.93 30.84
CA ASN A 150 -19.77 39.12 32.15
C ASN A 150 -18.82 39.85 33.13
N LEU A 151 -17.52 39.51 33.11
CA LEU A 151 -16.52 40.18 33.95
C LEU A 151 -16.34 41.65 33.56
N ILE A 152 -16.14 41.93 32.26
CA ILE A 152 -15.96 43.31 31.75
C ILE A 152 -17.18 44.15 32.13
N TRP A 153 -18.39 43.68 31.83
CA TRP A 153 -19.63 44.39 32.17
C TRP A 153 -19.76 44.61 33.68
N PHE A 154 -19.53 43.57 34.50
CA PHE A 154 -19.66 43.65 35.96
C PHE A 154 -18.74 44.71 36.57
N PHE A 155 -17.52 44.85 36.04
CA PHE A 155 -16.57 45.85 36.50
C PHE A 155 -16.79 47.22 35.87
N GLU A 156 -17.30 47.32 34.63
CA GLU A 156 -17.50 48.61 33.95
C GLU A 156 -18.81 49.30 34.37
N ARG A 157 -19.85 48.55 34.78
CA ARG A 157 -21.16 49.12 35.19
C ARG A 157 -21.05 50.28 36.20
N GLY A 158 -21.92 51.27 36.06
CA GLY A 158 -21.97 52.43 36.96
C GLY A 158 -20.86 53.47 36.76
N VAL A 159 -20.27 53.55 35.56
CA VAL A 159 -19.42 54.69 35.15
C VAL A 159 -20.33 55.74 34.52
N GLU A 160 -20.63 56.79 35.27
CA GLU A 160 -21.51 57.88 34.83
C GLU A 160 -20.67 58.98 34.16
N ASP A 161 -20.24 58.79 32.90
CA ASP A 161 -19.59 59.82 32.08
C ASP A 161 -20.42 60.07 30.80
N SER A 162 -21.03 61.25 30.72
CA SER A 162 -22.04 61.65 29.71
C SER A 162 -21.49 61.80 28.28
N ARG A 163 -20.29 61.30 27.98
CA ARG A 163 -19.67 61.43 26.66
C ARG A 163 -19.55 60.11 25.89
N HIS A 164 -19.55 58.94 26.51
CA HIS A 164 -19.41 57.65 25.80
C HIS A 164 -20.00 56.50 26.62
N ASP A 165 -21.18 56.02 26.23
CA ASP A 165 -21.94 55.00 26.96
C ASP A 165 -22.03 53.71 26.12
N TYR A 166 -20.87 53.11 25.80
CA TYR A 166 -20.80 51.94 24.93
C TYR A 166 -21.28 50.65 25.61
N PHE A 167 -21.08 50.54 26.93
CA PHE A 167 -21.57 49.40 27.71
C PHE A 167 -22.83 49.82 28.44
N ARG A 168 -23.99 49.35 27.98
CA ARG A 168 -25.25 49.66 28.64
C ARG A 168 -25.29 49.15 30.09
N ASP A 169 -25.93 49.90 30.96
CA ASP A 169 -26.13 49.52 32.37
C ASP A 169 -27.10 48.35 32.55
N ASP A 170 -27.97 48.08 31.58
CA ASP A 170 -28.85 46.91 31.61
C ASP A 170 -28.04 45.61 31.42
N TYR A 171 -28.35 44.57 32.21
CA TYR A 171 -27.54 43.35 32.23
C TYR A 171 -27.43 42.67 30.85
N ILE A 172 -28.57 42.42 30.20
CA ILE A 172 -28.59 41.68 28.93
C ILE A 172 -27.87 42.49 27.86
N GLY A 173 -28.13 43.79 27.82
CA GLY A 173 -27.55 44.70 26.86
C GLY A 173 -26.06 44.89 27.03
N GLY A 174 -25.61 45.23 28.23
CA GLY A 174 -24.21 45.49 28.50
C GLY A 174 -23.32 44.25 28.40
N VAL A 175 -23.82 43.06 28.77
CA VAL A 175 -23.10 41.80 28.52
C VAL A 175 -23.00 41.52 27.02
N TRP A 176 -24.04 41.82 26.23
CA TRP A 176 -23.98 41.70 24.78
C TRP A 176 -22.96 42.66 24.16
N ASP A 177 -22.93 43.91 24.61
CA ASP A 177 -21.99 44.92 24.13
C ASP A 177 -20.53 44.52 24.48
N ALA A 178 -20.30 43.99 25.69
CA ALA A 178 -19.03 43.42 26.12
C ALA A 178 -18.64 42.15 25.34
N PHE A 179 -19.62 41.32 24.96
CA PHE A 179 -19.42 40.16 24.10
C PHE A 179 -19.01 40.55 22.70
N TRP A 180 -19.75 41.48 22.08
CA TRP A 180 -19.43 42.00 20.76
C TRP A 180 -18.03 42.61 20.73
N TRP A 181 -17.68 43.43 21.73
CA TRP A 181 -16.36 44.01 21.88
C TRP A 181 -15.25 42.95 22.01
N ALA A 182 -15.42 41.97 22.89
CA ALA A 182 -14.45 40.90 23.10
C ALA A 182 -14.28 40.05 21.83
N PHE A 183 -15.37 39.76 21.12
CA PHE A 183 -15.37 39.03 19.87
C PHE A 183 -14.64 39.76 18.74
N VAL A 184 -14.84 41.08 18.60
CA VAL A 184 -14.14 41.91 17.60
C VAL A 184 -12.63 41.94 17.88
N ILE A 185 -12.23 42.07 19.15
CA ILE A 185 -10.80 41.99 19.52
C ILE A 185 -10.20 40.63 19.20
N MET A 186 -10.97 39.56 19.40
CA MET A 186 -10.51 38.21 19.11
C MET A 186 -10.34 37.93 17.62
N THR A 187 -11.13 38.55 16.75
CA THR A 187 -11.16 38.21 15.31
C THR A 187 -10.42 39.21 14.43
N MET A 188 -10.55 40.50 14.73
CA MET A 188 -10.05 41.59 13.86
C MET A 188 -8.86 42.34 14.48
N GLY A 189 -8.57 42.12 15.77
CA GLY A 189 -7.42 42.73 16.47
C GLY A 189 -7.44 44.27 16.54
N GLY A 190 -8.54 44.91 16.13
CA GLY A 190 -8.63 46.35 15.92
C GLY A 190 -9.49 47.08 16.95
N PHE A 191 -9.07 48.30 17.26
CA PHE A 191 -9.86 49.31 17.96
C PHE A 191 -10.32 50.34 16.94
N GLU A 192 -11.59 50.73 16.95
CA GLU A 192 -11.97 51.96 16.26
C GLU A 192 -12.33 53.11 17.21
N LYS A 193 -13.01 52.93 18.37
CA LYS A 193 -13.27 54.08 19.28
C LYS A 193 -13.38 53.85 20.80
N GLU A 194 -13.53 52.62 21.30
CA GLU A 194 -14.07 52.41 22.66
C GLU A 194 -13.19 51.40 23.45
N VAL A 195 -12.50 51.85 24.50
CA VAL A 195 -11.66 51.01 25.39
C VAL A 195 -12.15 51.10 26.83
N PRO A 196 -12.08 50.01 27.63
CA PRO A 196 -12.49 50.06 29.02
C PRO A 196 -11.72 51.11 29.82
N HIS A 197 -12.42 51.87 30.65
CA HIS A 197 -11.82 53.02 31.32
C HIS A 197 -11.14 52.62 32.62
N LYS A 198 -11.75 51.72 33.40
CA LYS A 198 -11.19 51.30 34.69
C LYS A 198 -9.90 50.50 34.48
N ILE A 199 -8.90 50.75 35.32
CA ILE A 199 -7.59 50.08 35.27
C ILE A 199 -7.76 48.54 35.29
N ILE A 200 -8.70 48.03 36.09
CA ILE A 200 -8.99 46.59 36.16
C ILE A 200 -9.43 46.02 34.80
N ASN A 201 -10.30 46.72 34.07
CA ASN A 201 -10.78 46.27 32.77
C ASN A 201 -9.74 46.44 31.66
N ARG A 202 -8.79 47.37 31.82
CA ARG A 202 -7.61 47.45 30.94
C ARG A 202 -6.69 46.25 31.12
N VAL A 203 -6.46 45.81 32.36
CA VAL A 203 -5.67 44.61 32.63
C VAL A 203 -6.39 43.36 32.09
N LEU A 204 -7.70 43.25 32.30
CA LEU A 204 -8.52 42.18 31.71
C LEU A 204 -8.48 42.19 30.17
N ALA A 205 -8.54 43.37 29.55
CA ALA A 205 -8.40 43.55 28.11
C ALA A 205 -7.03 43.09 27.60
N MET A 206 -5.93 43.44 28.29
CA MET A 206 -4.58 42.99 27.93
C MET A 206 -4.46 41.47 28.01
N PHE A 207 -5.00 40.86 29.06
CA PHE A 207 -5.04 39.40 29.19
C PHE A 207 -5.90 38.75 28.09
N TRP A 208 -7.03 39.38 27.74
CA TRP A 208 -7.91 38.93 26.67
C TRP A 208 -7.22 38.96 25.31
N ILE A 209 -6.49 40.03 24.98
CA ILE A 209 -5.71 40.14 23.74
C ILE A 209 -4.66 39.03 23.63
N ILE A 210 -3.96 38.71 24.72
CA ILE A 210 -2.98 37.63 24.72
C ILE A 210 -3.68 36.28 24.53
N THR A 211 -4.78 36.05 25.25
CA THR A 211 -5.58 34.82 25.16
C THR A 211 -6.15 34.64 23.75
N SER A 212 -6.64 35.70 23.12
CA SER A 212 -7.18 35.65 21.76
C SER A 212 -6.11 35.31 20.73
N LEU A 213 -4.88 35.82 20.90
CA LEU A 213 -3.75 35.48 20.03
C LEU A 213 -3.45 33.97 20.10
N PHE A 214 -3.41 33.39 21.31
CA PHE A 214 -3.23 31.94 21.48
C PHE A 214 -4.40 31.15 20.90
N PHE A 215 -5.63 31.66 21.05
CA PHE A 215 -6.82 31.03 20.50
C PHE A 215 -6.77 30.94 18.96
N ILE A 216 -6.54 32.06 18.27
CA ILE A 216 -6.44 32.09 16.79
C ILE A 216 -5.30 31.18 16.33
N SER A 217 -4.15 31.24 16.99
CA SER A 217 -3.00 30.39 16.67
C SER A 217 -3.34 28.91 16.80
N THR A 218 -4.00 28.51 17.88
CA THR A 218 -4.40 27.11 18.12
C THR A 218 -5.52 26.67 17.19
N LEU A 219 -6.48 27.55 16.86
CA LEU A 219 -7.53 27.27 15.88
C LEU A 219 -6.93 26.95 14.51
N THR A 220 -6.04 27.83 14.04
CA THR A 220 -5.33 27.64 12.77
C THR A 220 -4.51 26.36 12.79
N ALA A 221 -3.77 26.09 13.88
CA ALA A 221 -3.01 24.84 14.02
C ALA A 221 -3.92 23.60 13.94
N LYS A 222 -5.06 23.60 14.64
CA LYS A 222 -6.03 22.50 14.60
C LYS A 222 -6.62 22.29 13.21
N ILE A 223 -6.98 23.37 12.51
CA ILE A 223 -7.50 23.30 11.12
C ILE A 223 -6.42 22.73 10.20
N THR A 224 -5.20 23.25 10.27
CA THR A 224 -4.09 22.78 9.44
C THR A 224 -3.78 21.32 9.70
N THR A 225 -3.68 20.88 10.97
CA THR A 225 -3.48 19.46 11.32
C THR A 225 -4.61 18.59 10.78
N ALA A 226 -5.86 19.02 10.90
CA ALA A 226 -7.01 18.27 10.38
C ALA A 226 -6.93 18.12 8.85
N LEU A 227 -6.56 19.18 8.12
CA LEU A 227 -6.37 19.13 6.67
C LEU A 227 -5.20 18.24 6.27
N THR A 228 -4.07 18.33 6.98
CA THR A 228 -2.92 17.45 6.74
C THR A 228 -3.28 15.99 6.97
N VAL A 229 -4.01 15.66 8.04
CA VAL A 229 -4.47 14.28 8.28
C VAL A 229 -5.45 13.82 7.19
N ALA A 230 -6.31 14.71 6.70
CA ALA A 230 -7.25 14.40 5.63
C ALA A 230 -6.58 14.04 4.30
N GLU A 231 -5.42 14.63 4.03
CA GLU A 231 -4.59 14.26 2.88
C GLU A 231 -3.85 12.93 3.08
N LEU A 232 -3.60 12.55 4.34
CA LEU A 232 -2.77 11.40 4.72
C LEU A 232 -3.56 10.13 5.05
N LYS A 233 -4.86 10.20 5.37
CA LYS A 233 -5.66 9.04 5.78
C LYS A 233 -6.90 8.86 4.90
N SER A 234 -7.04 7.67 4.33
CA SER A 234 -8.24 7.23 3.58
C SER A 234 -9.37 6.72 4.48
N GLY A 235 -9.14 6.65 5.80
CA GLY A 235 -10.08 6.03 6.76
C GLY A 235 -10.06 4.50 6.76
N ILE A 236 -9.12 3.86 6.04
CA ILE A 236 -8.91 2.40 6.05
C ILE A 236 -7.52 2.15 6.65
N GLU A 237 -7.43 1.56 7.85
CA GLU A 237 -6.13 1.26 8.50
C GLU A 237 -5.89 -0.23 8.65
N THR A 238 -6.95 -1.03 8.72
CA THR A 238 -6.87 -2.48 8.88
C THR A 238 -7.74 -3.18 7.84
N TYR A 239 -7.48 -4.47 7.60
CA TYR A 239 -8.32 -5.28 6.71
C TYR A 239 -9.79 -5.33 7.17
N LYS A 240 -10.09 -5.07 8.44
CA LYS A 240 -11.46 -5.04 8.97
C LYS A 240 -12.24 -3.82 8.50
N ASP A 241 -11.56 -2.71 8.23
CA ASP A 241 -12.17 -1.46 7.76
C ASP A 241 -12.62 -1.56 6.30
N LEU A 242 -12.23 -2.63 5.61
CA LEU A 242 -12.70 -2.99 4.27
C LEU A 242 -14.15 -3.50 4.28
N ALA A 243 -14.69 -3.89 5.44
CA ALA A 243 -16.07 -4.32 5.55
C ALA A 243 -17.04 -3.20 5.14
N GLY A 244 -17.90 -3.47 4.16
CA GLY A 244 -18.81 -2.47 3.60
C GLY A 244 -18.17 -1.50 2.61
N LYS A 245 -16.89 -1.67 2.26
CA LYS A 245 -16.21 -0.93 1.19
C LYS A 245 -16.19 -1.72 -0.11
N SER A 246 -16.05 -1.01 -1.21
CA SER A 246 -15.78 -1.61 -2.52
C SER A 246 -14.29 -1.90 -2.64
N VAL A 247 -13.92 -3.18 -2.64
CA VAL A 247 -12.52 -3.62 -2.66
C VAL A 247 -12.25 -4.45 -3.89
N ALA A 248 -11.17 -4.17 -4.63
CA ALA A 248 -10.78 -4.99 -5.78
C ALA A 248 -9.64 -5.96 -5.45
N VAL A 249 -9.71 -7.16 -6.03
CA VAL A 249 -8.67 -8.19 -5.98
C VAL A 249 -8.54 -8.88 -7.34
N THR A 250 -7.39 -9.51 -7.58
CA THR A 250 -7.19 -10.35 -8.77
C THR A 250 -7.89 -11.69 -8.61
N GLU A 251 -8.51 -12.17 -9.68
CA GLU A 251 -9.14 -13.50 -9.77
C GLU A 251 -8.17 -14.63 -9.43
N GLY A 252 -8.63 -15.60 -8.64
CA GLY A 252 -7.84 -16.78 -8.28
C GLY A 252 -6.65 -16.50 -7.36
N SER A 253 -6.55 -15.27 -6.84
CA SER A 253 -5.47 -14.89 -5.92
C SER A 253 -5.74 -15.32 -4.47
N SER A 254 -4.68 -15.38 -3.66
CA SER A 254 -4.82 -15.58 -2.21
C SER A 254 -5.58 -14.42 -1.57
N HIS A 255 -5.46 -13.21 -2.09
CA HIS A 255 -6.20 -12.01 -1.64
C HIS A 255 -7.72 -12.21 -1.71
N GLN A 256 -8.21 -12.78 -2.81
CA GLN A 256 -9.64 -13.10 -2.96
C GLN A 256 -10.08 -14.08 -1.88
N SER A 257 -9.34 -15.18 -1.73
CA SER A 257 -9.66 -16.23 -0.75
C SER A 257 -9.62 -15.70 0.69
N PHE A 258 -8.66 -14.83 1.00
CA PHE A 258 -8.52 -14.21 2.32
C PHE A 258 -9.70 -13.30 2.65
N LEU A 259 -10.10 -12.41 1.73
CA LEU A 259 -11.23 -11.50 1.95
C LEU A 259 -12.54 -12.27 2.09
N GLU A 260 -12.79 -13.24 1.21
CA GLU A 260 -14.00 -14.08 1.25
C GLU A 260 -14.10 -14.88 2.56
N SER A 261 -12.97 -15.40 3.07
CA SER A 261 -12.92 -16.12 4.35
C SER A 261 -13.15 -15.21 5.57
N ASN A 262 -13.03 -13.89 5.40
CA ASN A 262 -13.29 -12.88 6.43
C ASN A 262 -14.61 -12.12 6.16
N ASP A 263 -15.55 -12.73 5.43
CA ASP A 263 -16.87 -12.18 5.10
C ASP A 263 -16.85 -10.85 4.32
N ILE A 264 -15.74 -10.53 3.67
CA ILE A 264 -15.60 -9.36 2.78
C ILE A 264 -15.74 -9.87 1.34
N ARG A 265 -16.71 -9.34 0.59
CA ARG A 265 -16.93 -9.72 -0.81
C ARG A 265 -16.24 -8.73 -1.75
N PRO A 266 -15.07 -9.06 -2.33
CA PRO A 266 -14.39 -8.16 -3.22
C PRO A 266 -14.99 -8.19 -4.64
N LEU A 267 -14.75 -7.12 -5.39
CA LEU A 267 -14.89 -7.09 -6.83
C LEU A 267 -13.68 -7.76 -7.45
N VAL A 268 -13.93 -8.80 -8.24
CA VAL A 268 -12.88 -9.63 -8.84
C VAL A 268 -12.59 -9.12 -10.26
N PHE A 269 -11.31 -9.00 -10.58
CA PHE A 269 -10.82 -8.63 -11.90
C PHE A 269 -9.74 -9.60 -12.38
N THR A 270 -9.59 -9.73 -13.69
CA THR A 270 -8.67 -10.71 -14.30
C THR A 270 -7.22 -10.25 -14.29
N THR A 271 -6.97 -8.95 -14.49
CA THR A 271 -5.61 -8.39 -14.57
C THR A 271 -5.31 -7.46 -13.41
N LEU A 272 -4.03 -7.33 -13.05
CA LEU A 272 -3.58 -6.40 -12.03
C LEU A 272 -3.76 -4.93 -12.47
N ASP A 273 -3.62 -4.64 -13.77
CA ASP A 273 -3.83 -3.28 -14.28
C ASP A 273 -5.28 -2.82 -14.17
N ASP A 274 -6.25 -3.72 -14.33
CA ASP A 274 -7.66 -3.40 -14.13
C ASP A 274 -7.98 -2.98 -12.69
N LEU A 275 -7.27 -3.53 -11.69
CA LEU A 275 -7.39 -3.10 -10.28
C LEU A 275 -6.98 -1.63 -10.16
N TYR A 276 -5.85 -1.25 -10.75
CA TYR A 276 -5.36 0.11 -10.71
C TYR A 276 -6.30 1.07 -11.41
N VAL A 277 -6.82 0.71 -12.60
CA VAL A 277 -7.81 1.52 -13.32
C VAL A 277 -9.10 1.70 -12.50
N ALA A 278 -9.56 0.63 -11.85
CA ALA A 278 -10.75 0.70 -10.99
C ALA A 278 -10.54 1.62 -9.77
N LEU A 279 -9.34 1.59 -9.16
CA LEU A 279 -9.00 2.47 -8.05
C LEU A 279 -8.84 3.93 -8.50
N GLU A 280 -8.19 4.16 -9.64
CA GLU A 280 -7.95 5.49 -10.18
C GLU A 280 -9.27 6.21 -10.52
N SER A 281 -10.18 5.47 -11.14
CA SER A 281 -11.53 5.92 -11.51
C SER A 281 -12.51 6.01 -10.33
N GLN A 282 -12.07 5.67 -9.12
CA GLN A 282 -12.91 5.60 -7.91
C GLN A 282 -14.10 4.64 -8.05
N LYS A 283 -13.98 3.61 -8.90
CA LYS A 283 -14.93 2.49 -8.96
C LYS A 283 -14.82 1.60 -7.72
N VAL A 284 -13.63 1.56 -7.12
CA VAL A 284 -13.37 0.89 -5.84
C VAL A 284 -12.71 1.85 -4.85
N ASP A 285 -12.99 1.64 -3.56
CA ASP A 285 -12.40 2.38 -2.45
C ASP A 285 -10.95 1.95 -2.17
N ALA A 286 -10.66 0.66 -2.39
CA ALA A 286 -9.37 0.05 -2.09
C ALA A 286 -9.04 -1.12 -3.02
N ILE A 287 -7.76 -1.44 -3.12
CA ILE A 287 -7.26 -2.69 -3.70
C ILE A 287 -6.46 -3.45 -2.64
N VAL A 288 -6.56 -4.77 -2.65
CA VAL A 288 -5.74 -5.65 -1.81
C VAL A 288 -4.87 -6.51 -2.70
N ALA A 289 -3.56 -6.39 -2.53
CA ALA A 289 -2.56 -7.17 -3.26
C ALA A 289 -1.27 -7.27 -2.43
N ASP A 290 -0.27 -7.96 -2.97
CA ASP A 290 1.01 -8.17 -2.34
C ASP A 290 1.74 -6.85 -2.05
N PHE A 291 2.25 -6.68 -0.82
CA PHE A 291 2.95 -5.47 -0.40
C PHE A 291 4.11 -5.07 -1.35
N PRO A 292 5.02 -5.96 -1.77
CA PRO A 292 6.13 -5.55 -2.63
C PRO A 292 5.66 -5.04 -3.99
N ILE A 293 4.58 -5.61 -4.54
CA ILE A 293 3.99 -5.19 -5.81
C ILE A 293 3.35 -3.82 -5.66
N LEU A 294 2.50 -3.63 -4.64
CA LEU A 294 1.86 -2.34 -4.41
C LEU A 294 2.88 -1.24 -4.08
N SER A 295 3.91 -1.56 -3.30
CA SER A 295 5.00 -0.66 -2.94
C SER A 295 5.81 -0.22 -4.16
N TYR A 296 6.21 -1.17 -5.02
CA TYR A 296 6.88 -0.88 -6.28
C TYR A 296 6.05 0.08 -7.13
N HIS A 297 4.75 -0.19 -7.25
CA HIS A 297 3.91 0.62 -8.11
C HIS A 297 3.63 2.02 -7.54
N ALA A 298 3.43 2.15 -6.23
CA ALA A 298 3.18 3.42 -5.56
C ALA A 298 4.42 4.35 -5.55
N SER A 299 5.62 3.76 -5.51
CA SER A 299 6.88 4.50 -5.41
C SER A 299 7.54 4.80 -6.76
N GLY A 300 7.50 3.89 -7.74
CA GLY A 300 8.34 3.98 -8.94
C GLY A 300 7.61 4.07 -10.29
N SER A 301 6.38 3.58 -10.42
CA SER A 301 5.75 3.32 -11.74
C SER A 301 4.76 4.39 -12.23
N GLY A 302 4.84 5.63 -11.72
CA GLY A 302 3.94 6.72 -12.13
C GLY A 302 2.56 6.71 -11.47
N ARG A 303 2.26 5.73 -10.60
CA ARG A 303 1.02 5.67 -9.81
C ARG A 303 1.15 6.42 -8.47
N HIS A 304 1.79 7.59 -8.48
CA HIS A 304 1.99 8.41 -7.27
C HIS A 304 0.69 8.91 -6.63
N TRP A 305 -0.44 8.78 -7.34
CA TRP A 305 -1.78 9.10 -6.86
C TRP A 305 -2.34 8.03 -5.90
N MET A 306 -1.72 6.86 -5.77
CA MET A 306 -2.10 5.86 -4.77
C MET A 306 -1.14 5.87 -3.58
N MET A 307 -1.62 5.38 -2.43
CA MET A 307 -0.82 5.17 -1.23
C MET A 307 -1.17 3.85 -0.59
N LEU A 308 -0.18 3.24 0.08
CA LEU A 308 -0.42 2.12 0.97
C LEU A 308 -0.96 2.63 2.29
N THR A 309 -1.87 1.88 2.88
CA THR A 309 -2.43 2.20 4.20
C THR A 309 -2.41 0.96 5.09
N GLY A 310 -2.30 1.21 6.39
CA GLY A 310 -2.21 0.16 7.40
C GLY A 310 -0.86 -0.54 7.45
N GLU A 311 -0.82 -1.58 8.27
CA GLU A 311 0.30 -2.51 8.35
C GLU A 311 0.16 -3.63 7.32
N VAL A 312 1.28 -4.24 6.93
CA VAL A 312 1.27 -5.49 6.16
C VAL A 312 0.61 -6.57 7.02
N PHE A 313 -0.36 -7.28 6.45
CA PHE A 313 -1.11 -8.32 7.14
C PHE A 313 -1.09 -9.61 6.33
N ASN A 314 -1.52 -10.71 6.97
CA ASN A 314 -1.58 -12.03 6.34
C ASN A 314 -0.25 -12.38 5.64
N GLN A 315 0.79 -12.66 6.44
CA GLN A 315 2.09 -13.04 5.92
C GLN A 315 1.98 -14.30 5.07
N GLU A 316 2.61 -14.28 3.90
CA GLU A 316 2.58 -15.38 2.93
C GLU A 316 3.98 -15.67 2.42
N ASN A 317 4.24 -16.94 2.18
CA ASN A 317 5.45 -17.40 1.52
C ASN A 317 5.16 -17.65 0.05
N TYR A 318 6.05 -17.21 -0.83
CA TYR A 318 6.00 -17.59 -2.24
C TYR A 318 6.84 -18.84 -2.49
N GLY A 319 6.39 -19.65 -3.43
CA GLY A 319 7.11 -20.85 -3.88
C GLY A 319 7.02 -21.00 -5.40
N ILE A 320 7.86 -21.89 -5.93
CA ILE A 320 7.74 -22.36 -7.31
C ILE A 320 6.67 -23.45 -7.32
N LEU A 321 5.65 -23.28 -8.16
CA LEU A 321 4.52 -24.21 -8.25
C LEU A 321 4.79 -25.26 -9.34
N MET A 322 4.48 -26.51 -9.04
CA MET A 322 4.65 -27.65 -9.95
C MET A 322 3.45 -28.59 -9.84
N ALA A 323 3.21 -29.40 -10.88
CA ALA A 323 2.27 -30.51 -10.76
C ALA A 323 2.73 -31.52 -9.69
N GLU A 324 1.78 -32.18 -9.04
CA GLU A 324 2.04 -33.18 -8.01
C GLU A 324 2.95 -34.31 -8.53
N GLY A 325 3.99 -34.64 -7.76
CA GLY A 325 4.98 -35.67 -8.12
C GLY A 325 6.02 -35.21 -9.13
N SER A 326 6.24 -33.90 -9.28
CA SER A 326 7.24 -33.37 -10.21
C SER A 326 8.64 -33.95 -9.93
N PRO A 327 9.33 -34.48 -10.96
CA PRO A 327 10.68 -35.05 -10.79
C PRO A 327 11.74 -33.99 -10.48
N HIS A 328 11.40 -32.70 -10.60
CA HIS A 328 12.32 -31.58 -10.39
C HIS A 328 12.28 -31.01 -8.97
N ALA A 329 11.25 -31.33 -8.17
CA ALA A 329 11.00 -30.70 -6.87
C ALA A 329 12.23 -30.74 -5.94
N GLU A 330 12.78 -31.93 -5.68
CA GLU A 330 13.95 -32.09 -4.81
C GLU A 330 15.19 -31.34 -5.35
N SER A 331 15.42 -31.37 -6.67
CA SER A 331 16.56 -30.68 -7.28
C SER A 331 16.45 -29.16 -7.19
N ILE A 332 15.24 -28.62 -7.29
CA ILE A 332 14.93 -27.20 -7.14
C ILE A 332 15.16 -26.79 -5.68
N ASP A 333 14.66 -27.58 -4.72
CA ASP A 333 14.83 -27.32 -3.30
C ASP A 333 16.29 -27.28 -2.88
N GLN A 334 17.09 -28.25 -3.33
CA GLN A 334 18.54 -28.26 -3.10
C GLN A 334 19.23 -27.04 -3.72
N ALA A 335 18.81 -26.60 -4.91
CA ALA A 335 19.36 -25.41 -5.55
C ALA A 335 19.03 -24.13 -4.74
N ILE A 336 17.79 -23.97 -4.28
CA ILE A 336 17.34 -22.83 -3.45
C ILE A 336 18.15 -22.76 -2.15
N LEU A 337 18.32 -23.88 -1.45
CA LEU A 337 19.09 -23.93 -0.21
C LEU A 337 20.55 -23.53 -0.44
N LYS A 338 21.17 -24.08 -1.49
CA LYS A 338 22.55 -23.76 -1.84
C LYS A 338 22.73 -22.28 -2.23
N MET A 339 21.79 -21.70 -2.97
CA MET A 339 21.79 -20.27 -3.32
C MET A 339 21.70 -19.36 -2.08
N ARG A 340 21.01 -19.80 -1.03
CA ARG A 340 20.95 -19.07 0.26
C ARG A 340 22.27 -19.15 1.02
N GLU A 341 22.87 -20.32 1.11
CA GLU A 341 24.16 -20.56 1.78
C GLU A 341 25.30 -19.75 1.12
N GLU A 342 25.29 -19.65 -0.20
CA GLU A 342 26.30 -18.93 -0.98
C GLU A 342 26.08 -17.41 -1.00
N GLY A 343 24.98 -16.91 -0.45
CA GLY A 343 24.65 -15.48 -0.42
C GLY A 343 24.10 -14.92 -1.72
N PHE A 344 23.92 -15.73 -2.77
CA PHE A 344 23.30 -15.31 -4.03
C PHE A 344 21.89 -14.75 -3.79
N TYR A 345 21.08 -15.47 -3.01
CA TYR A 345 19.72 -15.04 -2.66
C TYR A 345 19.69 -13.64 -2.05
N ARG A 346 20.62 -13.36 -1.12
CA ARG A 346 20.70 -12.07 -0.43
C ARG A 346 21.01 -10.94 -1.41
N ASN A 347 21.98 -11.16 -2.29
CA ASN A 347 22.35 -10.17 -3.30
C ASN A 347 21.18 -9.90 -4.26
N LEU A 348 20.51 -10.96 -4.72
CA LEU A 348 19.34 -10.84 -5.59
C LEU A 348 18.20 -10.08 -4.90
N TYR A 349 17.91 -10.41 -3.64
CA TYR A 349 16.92 -9.69 -2.84
C TYR A 349 17.27 -8.20 -2.70
N GLN A 350 18.52 -7.87 -2.39
CA GLN A 350 18.98 -6.49 -2.25
C GLN A 350 18.87 -5.70 -3.55
N THR A 351 19.15 -6.31 -4.71
CA THR A 351 19.01 -5.67 -6.02
C THR A 351 17.58 -5.19 -6.28
N TYR A 352 16.58 -6.00 -5.91
CA TYR A 352 15.18 -5.74 -6.26
C TYR A 352 14.38 -5.03 -5.18
N PHE A 353 14.68 -5.28 -3.90
CA PHE A 353 13.89 -4.78 -2.77
C PHE A 353 14.69 -3.90 -1.80
N GLY A 354 16.00 -3.74 -2.02
CA GLY A 354 16.89 -3.01 -1.12
C GLY A 354 17.24 -3.80 0.15
N ASP A 355 17.82 -3.11 1.13
CA ASP A 355 18.18 -3.74 2.40
C ASP A 355 16.92 -4.12 3.20
N SER A 356 16.80 -5.40 3.56
CA SER A 356 15.86 -5.86 4.58
C SER A 356 16.22 -5.21 5.91
N ARG A 357 15.41 -4.24 6.35
CA ARG A 357 15.57 -3.61 7.68
C ARG A 357 15.09 -4.51 8.79
#